data_AF-A0A932GD95-F1
#
_entry.id   AF-A0A932GD95-F1
#
_cell.length_a   1.000
_cell.length_b   1.000
_cell.length_c   1.000
_cell.angle_alpha   90.00
_cell.angle_beta   90.00
_cell.angle_gamma   90.00
#
_symmetry.space_group_name_H-M   'P 1'
#
loop_
_entity.id
_entity.type
_entity.pdbx_description
1 polymer ?
#
loop_
_entity_poly.entity_id
_entity_poly.type
_entity_poly.pdbx_seq_one_letter_code
_entity_poly.pdbx_strand_id
1 'polypeptide(L)'
;MFPQRPHRSFILLAALALAACGGAAPRLIGAYPQAGGNSPPPITVYPPAPANLYIAYNASVELEVQDARYAVYRIRNEAENLGGYLLTSRTWMQGGDEYAEATVAVPVSSFETMRARLRWIGDVRSESVSGELRD
;
A
#
# COMPACT_ATOMS: atom_id res chain seq x y z
N MET A 1 12.23 -50.73 39.79
CA MET A 1 12.46 -52.07 39.22
C MET A 1 12.30 -51.95 37.71
N PHE A 2 13.34 -52.31 36.96
CA PHE A 2 13.44 -52.34 35.49
C PHE A 2 13.41 -50.99 34.73
N PRO A 3 14.14 -50.90 33.59
CA PRO A 3 15.35 -50.07 33.52
C PRO A 3 15.49 -49.34 32.15
N GLN A 4 16.73 -48.96 31.81
CA GLN A 4 17.27 -48.82 30.45
C GLN A 4 17.17 -47.42 29.79
N ARG A 5 18.29 -46.70 29.92
CA ARG A 5 18.83 -45.83 28.86
C ARG A 5 18.90 -46.61 27.54
N PRO A 6 18.63 -45.96 26.40
CA PRO A 6 19.77 -45.52 25.60
C PRO A 6 19.56 -44.13 24.99
N HIS A 7 20.12 -43.12 25.67
CA HIS A 7 20.32 -41.75 25.20
C HIS A 7 21.32 -41.61 24.03
N ARG A 8 21.73 -42.71 23.38
CA ARG A 8 22.81 -42.72 22.38
C ARG A 8 22.34 -42.77 20.93
N SER A 9 21.08 -43.15 20.65
CA SER A 9 20.59 -43.20 19.25
C SER A 9 20.05 -41.87 18.71
N PHE A 10 19.74 -40.91 19.58
CA PHE A 10 19.12 -39.65 19.14
C PHE A 10 20.13 -38.63 18.59
N ILE A 11 21.43 -38.80 18.88
CA ILE A 11 22.48 -37.87 18.44
C ILE A 11 22.94 -38.17 17.00
N LEU A 12 22.78 -39.41 16.51
CA LEU A 12 23.15 -39.76 15.13
C LEU A 12 22.13 -39.27 14.08
N LEU A 13 20.88 -38.98 14.48
CA LEU A 13 19.85 -38.46 13.57
C LEU A 13 19.91 -36.94 13.38
N ALA A 14 20.55 -36.20 14.29
CA ALA A 14 20.65 -34.74 14.20
C ALA A 14 21.73 -34.26 13.20
N ALA A 15 22.68 -35.11 12.82
CA ALA A 15 23.76 -34.74 11.91
C ALA A 15 23.39 -34.83 10.41
N LEU A 16 22.24 -35.42 10.06
CA LEU A 16 21.88 -35.66 8.65
C LEU A 16 20.86 -34.67 8.06
N ALA A 17 20.37 -33.71 8.84
CA ALA A 17 19.26 -32.84 8.43
C ALA A 17 19.67 -31.50 7.78
N LEU A 18 20.97 -31.20 7.60
CA LEU A 18 21.43 -29.90 7.08
C LEU A 18 21.72 -29.84 5.58
N ALA A 19 21.57 -30.92 4.81
CA ALA A 19 21.97 -30.96 3.40
C ALA A 19 20.81 -30.97 2.38
N ALA A 20 19.63 -30.46 2.77
CA ALA A 20 18.46 -30.43 1.89
C ALA A 20 17.92 -29.02 1.65
N CYS A 21 18.80 -28.02 1.52
CA CYS A 21 18.47 -26.84 0.72
C CYS A 21 18.81 -27.16 -0.73
N GLY A 22 17.87 -27.78 -1.44
CA GLY A 22 17.89 -27.87 -2.90
C GLY A 22 17.66 -26.49 -3.51
N GLY A 23 18.66 -25.61 -3.43
CA GLY A 23 18.67 -24.37 -4.18
C GLY A 23 18.75 -24.72 -5.66
N ALA A 24 17.76 -24.27 -6.44
CA ALA A 24 17.82 -24.38 -7.89
C ALA A 24 19.14 -23.78 -8.38
N ALA A 25 19.97 -24.58 -9.04
CA ALA A 25 21.25 -24.14 -9.56
C ALA A 25 21.05 -22.89 -10.43
N PRO A 26 21.89 -21.85 -10.31
CA PRO A 26 21.80 -20.67 -11.15
C PRO A 26 21.89 -21.11 -12.60
N ARG A 27 20.78 -21.01 -13.33
CA ARG A 27 20.76 -21.29 -14.75
C ARG A 27 21.42 -20.11 -15.46
N LEU A 28 22.49 -20.40 -16.20
CA LEU A 28 23.10 -19.46 -17.13
C LEU A 28 21.99 -18.89 -18.02
N ILE A 29 22.01 -17.57 -18.24
CA ILE A 29 21.03 -16.84 -19.07
C ILE A 29 20.88 -17.46 -20.48
N GLY A 30 21.90 -18.20 -20.96
CA GLY A 30 21.84 -18.95 -22.23
C GLY A 30 21.10 -20.29 -22.20
N ALA A 31 20.59 -20.75 -21.05
CA ALA A 31 19.84 -22.01 -20.93
C ALA A 31 18.32 -21.84 -21.12
N TYR A 32 17.85 -20.59 -21.29
CA TYR A 32 16.47 -20.33 -21.69
C TYR A 32 16.37 -20.47 -23.21
N PRO A 33 15.39 -21.23 -23.74
CA PRO A 33 15.19 -21.32 -25.17
C PRO A 33 14.89 -19.91 -25.70
N GLN A 34 15.83 -19.33 -26.45
CA GLN A 34 15.58 -18.13 -27.23
C GLN A 34 14.50 -18.47 -28.26
N ALA A 35 13.28 -18.01 -28.00
CA ALA A 35 12.26 -17.93 -29.03
C ALA A 35 12.74 -16.91 -30.07
N GLY A 36 13.43 -17.37 -31.11
CA GLY A 36 13.83 -16.55 -32.25
C GLY A 36 15.32 -16.61 -32.54
N GLY A 37 15.69 -17.32 -33.61
CA GLY A 37 16.99 -17.16 -34.24
C GLY A 37 17.14 -15.75 -34.82
N ASN A 38 18.36 -15.22 -34.76
CA ASN A 38 19.04 -14.13 -35.51
C ASN A 38 18.24 -12.96 -36.13
N SER A 39 16.98 -12.75 -35.77
CA SER A 39 16.18 -11.61 -36.15
C SER A 39 16.08 -10.69 -34.95
N PRO A 40 16.30 -9.37 -35.10
CA PRO A 40 15.99 -8.42 -34.04
C PRO A 40 14.57 -8.66 -33.56
N PRO A 41 14.31 -8.72 -32.23
CA PRO A 41 12.95 -8.81 -31.74
C PRO A 41 12.15 -7.64 -32.35
N PRO A 42 10.91 -7.88 -32.81
CA PRO A 42 10.06 -6.79 -33.27
C PRO A 42 9.98 -5.75 -32.16
N ILE A 43 10.17 -4.48 -32.51
CA ILE A 43 10.00 -3.37 -31.57
C ILE A 43 8.54 -3.40 -31.12
N THR A 44 8.28 -3.96 -29.94
CA THR A 44 6.97 -3.87 -29.30
C THR A 44 6.76 -2.42 -28.92
N VAL A 45 6.05 -1.68 -29.77
CA VAL A 45 5.55 -0.36 -29.42
C VAL A 45 4.50 -0.58 -28.34
N TYR A 46 4.87 -0.33 -27.08
CA TYR A 46 3.88 -0.29 -26.01
C TYR A 46 2.91 0.84 -26.34
N PRO A 47 1.60 0.59 -26.40
CA PRO A 47 0.64 1.67 -26.51
C PRO A 47 0.91 2.64 -25.34
N PRO A 48 0.84 3.97 -25.58
CA PRO A 48 0.95 4.92 -24.49
C PRO A 48 -0.08 4.55 -23.42
N ALA A 49 0.30 4.66 -22.14
CA ALA A 49 -0.63 4.44 -21.06
C ALA A 49 -1.92 5.24 -21.32
N PRO A 50 -3.11 4.67 -21.06
CA PRO A 50 -4.37 5.40 -21.19
C PRO A 50 -4.23 6.80 -20.60
N ALA A 51 -4.73 7.81 -21.31
CA ALA A 51 -4.62 9.21 -20.86
C ALA A 51 -5.28 9.48 -19.50
N ASN A 52 -6.07 8.52 -19.00
CA ASN A 52 -6.78 8.55 -17.73
C ASN A 52 -6.11 7.72 -16.60
N LEU A 53 -4.95 7.10 -16.82
CA LEU A 53 -4.21 6.41 -15.76
C LEU A 53 -3.55 7.42 -14.83
N TYR A 54 -3.98 7.46 -13.58
CA TYR A 54 -3.33 8.25 -12.53
C TYR A 54 -3.09 7.41 -11.29
N ILE A 55 -1.94 7.61 -10.66
CA ILE A 55 -1.66 7.07 -9.33
C ILE A 55 -2.42 7.94 -8.34
N ALA A 56 -3.17 7.32 -7.43
CA ALA A 56 -3.91 8.01 -6.38
C ALA A 56 -3.30 7.69 -5.01
N TYR A 57 -3.27 8.70 -4.15
CA TYR A 57 -3.00 8.50 -2.74
C TYR A 57 -4.30 8.59 -1.95
N ASN A 58 -4.46 7.63 -1.05
CA ASN A 58 -5.52 7.60 -0.07
C ASN A 58 -4.99 8.26 1.21
N ALA A 59 -5.54 9.40 1.57
CA ALA A 59 -5.21 10.11 2.80
C ALA A 59 -6.36 9.91 3.79
N SER A 60 -6.10 9.32 4.95
CA SER A 60 -7.04 9.30 6.07
C SER A 60 -6.63 10.35 7.09
N VAL A 61 -7.56 11.20 7.49
CA VAL A 61 -7.34 12.27 8.46
C VAL A 61 -8.45 12.27 9.50
N GLU A 62 -8.05 12.49 10.75
CA GLU A 62 -8.93 12.77 11.88
C GLU A 62 -8.71 14.19 12.34
N LEU A 63 -9.80 14.96 12.41
CA LEU A 63 -9.82 16.38 12.75
C LEU A 63 -10.73 16.60 13.95
N GLU A 64 -10.28 17.42 14.89
CA GLU A 64 -11.16 18.12 15.81
C GLU A 64 -11.60 19.44 15.18
N VAL A 65 -12.90 19.71 15.24
CA VAL A 65 -13.55 20.76 14.45
C VAL A 65 -14.68 21.41 15.23
N GLN A 66 -15.08 22.62 14.84
CA GLN A 66 -16.25 23.29 15.42
C GLN A 66 -17.58 22.71 14.93
N ASP A 67 -17.63 22.26 13.67
CA ASP A 67 -18.81 21.64 13.05
C ASP A 67 -18.34 20.49 12.15
N ALA A 68 -18.61 19.26 12.58
CA ALA A 68 -18.15 18.06 11.89
C ALA A 68 -18.81 17.86 10.53
N ARG A 69 -20.08 18.27 10.37
CA ARG A 69 -20.78 18.15 9.09
C ARG A 69 -20.22 19.13 8.07
N TYR A 70 -19.98 20.36 8.49
CA TYR A 70 -19.35 21.37 7.64
C TYR A 70 -17.91 20.97 7.28
N ALA A 71 -17.15 20.41 8.22
CA ALA A 71 -15.81 19.91 7.96
C ALA A 71 -15.79 18.83 6.87
N VAL A 72 -16.65 17.80 6.98
CA VAL A 72 -16.75 16.74 5.95
C VAL A 72 -17.14 17.31 4.59
N TYR A 73 -18.07 18.27 4.54
CA TYR A 73 -18.45 18.96 3.30
C TYR A 73 -17.26 19.70 2.68
N ARG A 74 -16.47 20.42 3.49
CA ARG A 74 -15.27 21.12 3.03
C ARG A 74 -14.22 20.14 2.51
N ILE A 75 -13.93 19.06 3.24
CA ILE A 75 -12.97 18.03 2.83
C ILE A 75 -13.35 17.45 1.47
N ARG A 76 -14.63 17.11 1.26
CA ARG A 76 -15.14 16.65 -0.04
C ARG A 76 -14.88 17.67 -1.14
N ASN A 77 -15.29 18.92 -0.95
CA ASN A 77 -15.11 19.96 -1.96
C ASN A 77 -13.63 20.18 -2.30
N GLU A 78 -12.73 20.16 -1.31
CA GLU A 78 -11.29 20.31 -1.57
C GLU A 78 -10.74 19.11 -2.35
N ALA A 79 -11.18 17.89 -2.05
CA ALA A 79 -10.80 16.70 -2.82
C ALA A 79 -11.27 16.82 -4.28
N GLU A 80 -12.53 17.16 -4.50
CA GLU A 80 -13.13 17.31 -5.84
C GLU A 80 -12.44 18.40 -6.66
N ASN A 81 -12.13 19.55 -6.05
CA ASN A 81 -11.39 20.64 -6.69
C ASN A 81 -9.97 20.23 -7.12
N LEU A 82 -9.41 19.18 -6.51
CA LEU A 82 -8.07 18.67 -6.79
C LEU A 82 -8.09 17.42 -7.69
N GLY A 83 -9.25 17.08 -8.27
CA GLY A 83 -9.44 15.91 -9.13
C GLY A 83 -9.53 14.59 -8.37
N GLY A 84 -9.77 14.65 -7.06
CA GLY A 84 -10.01 13.52 -6.18
C GLY A 84 -11.45 13.42 -5.71
N TYR A 85 -11.69 12.60 -4.69
CA TYR A 85 -13.01 12.39 -4.10
C TYR A 85 -12.92 11.83 -2.68
N LEU A 86 -14.03 11.94 -1.94
CA LEU A 86 -14.17 11.37 -0.60
C LEU A 86 -14.52 9.86 -0.70
N LEU A 87 -13.72 9.01 -0.07
CA LEU A 87 -13.94 7.56 0.03
C LEU A 87 -14.87 7.22 1.19
N THR A 88 -14.53 7.69 2.39
CA THR A 88 -15.28 7.42 3.62
C THR A 88 -15.27 8.65 4.51
N SER A 89 -16.29 8.77 5.36
CA SER A 89 -16.32 9.78 6.41
C SER A 89 -17.11 9.30 7.62
N ARG A 90 -16.70 9.75 8.80
CA ARG A 90 -17.37 9.53 10.08
C ARG A 90 -17.30 10.80 10.91
N THR A 91 -18.35 11.08 11.67
CA THR A 91 -18.40 12.21 12.61
C THR A 91 -18.87 11.71 13.97
N TRP A 92 -18.32 12.25 15.05
CA TRP A 92 -18.75 11.93 16.42
C TRP A 92 -18.50 13.10 17.35
N MET A 93 -19.06 13.02 18.56
CA MET A 93 -18.79 13.94 19.66
C MET A 93 -18.06 13.21 20.77
N GLN A 94 -17.08 13.86 21.37
CA GLN A 94 -16.35 13.35 22.52
C GLN A 94 -15.94 14.50 23.42
N GLY A 95 -16.26 14.43 24.72
CA GLY A 95 -15.85 15.46 25.67
C GLY A 95 -16.50 16.84 25.48
N GLY A 96 -17.48 16.97 24.59
CA GLY A 96 -18.08 18.26 24.22
C GLY A 96 -17.56 18.82 22.90
N ASP A 97 -16.49 18.23 22.35
CA ASP A 97 -15.90 18.62 21.07
C ASP A 97 -16.44 17.75 19.93
N GLU A 98 -16.48 18.30 18.73
CA GLU A 98 -16.87 17.59 17.50
C GLU A 98 -15.65 17.11 16.72
N TYR A 99 -15.75 15.90 16.19
CA TYR A 99 -14.68 15.25 15.44
C TYR A 99 -15.18 14.78 14.09
N ALA A 100 -14.29 14.83 13.10
CA ALA A 100 -14.51 14.31 11.76
C ALA A 100 -13.31 13.46 11.33
N GLU A 101 -13.59 12.24 10.91
CA GLU A 101 -12.65 11.37 10.22
C GLU A 101 -13.05 11.28 8.75
N ALA A 102 -12.10 11.41 7.85
CA ALA A 102 -12.33 11.32 6.42
C ALA A 102 -11.17 10.63 5.72
N THR A 103 -11.50 9.73 4.79
CA THR A 103 -10.53 9.19 3.83
C THR A 103 -10.82 9.77 2.46
N VAL A 104 -9.82 10.35 1.80
CA VAL A 104 -9.91 10.93 0.46
C VAL A 104 -8.93 10.25 -0.47
N ALA A 105 -9.34 10.04 -1.72
CA ALA A 105 -8.44 9.65 -2.80
C ALA A 105 -8.12 10.88 -3.64
N VAL A 106 -6.84 11.19 -3.84
CA VAL A 106 -6.40 12.33 -4.66
C VAL A 106 -5.24 11.94 -5.58
N PRO A 107 -5.12 12.53 -6.78
CA PRO A 107 -3.96 12.32 -7.63
C PRO A 107 -2.66 12.69 -6.91
N VAL A 108 -1.58 11.93 -7.14
CA VAL A 108 -0.26 12.18 -6.51
C VAL A 108 0.22 13.63 -6.71
N SER A 109 -0.01 14.20 -7.89
CA SER A 109 0.35 15.60 -8.21
C SER A 109 -0.35 16.63 -7.32
N SER A 110 -1.52 16.29 -6.77
CA SER A 110 -2.35 17.18 -5.95
C SER A 110 -2.26 16.88 -4.45
N PHE A 111 -1.56 15.81 -4.05
CA PHE A 111 -1.59 15.29 -2.70
C PHE A 111 -1.07 16.27 -1.65
N GLU A 112 0.09 16.90 -1.87
CA GLU A 112 0.65 17.87 -0.91
C GLU A 112 -0.26 19.10 -0.75
N THR A 113 -0.90 19.54 -1.84
CA THR A 113 -1.89 20.62 -1.79
C THR A 113 -3.11 20.21 -0.97
N MET A 114 -3.61 18.99 -1.16
CA MET A 114 -4.72 18.45 -0.37
C MET A 114 -4.36 18.43 1.12
N ARG A 115 -3.19 17.88 1.45
CA ARG A 115 -2.68 17.79 2.81
C ARG A 115 -2.54 19.15 3.48
N ALA A 116 -2.05 20.15 2.75
CA ALA A 116 -2.00 21.52 3.24
C ALA A 116 -3.40 22.08 3.52
N ARG A 117 -4.39 21.83 2.63
CA ARG A 117 -5.78 22.30 2.80
C ARG A 117 -6.48 21.65 3.98
N LEU A 118 -6.26 20.35 4.22
CA LEU A 118 -6.85 19.63 5.36
C LEU A 118 -6.48 20.26 6.71
N ARG A 119 -5.25 20.77 6.85
CA ARG A 119 -4.78 21.45 8.07
C ARG A 119 -5.46 22.79 8.34
N TRP A 120 -6.12 23.39 7.35
CA TRP A 120 -6.88 24.63 7.51
C TRP A 120 -8.34 24.38 7.92
N ILE A 121 -8.81 23.13 7.86
CA ILE A 121 -10.21 22.79 8.17
C ILE A 121 -10.42 22.58 9.66
N GLY A 122 -9.41 22.08 10.38
CA GLY A 122 -9.47 21.85 11.81
C GLY A 122 -8.13 21.41 12.37
N ASP A 123 -8.13 21.07 13.66
CA ASP A 123 -6.94 20.59 14.36
C ASP A 123 -6.73 19.11 14.07
N VAL A 124 -5.62 18.80 13.38
CA VAL A 124 -5.29 17.42 13.00
C VAL A 124 -4.92 16.61 14.24
N ARG A 125 -5.70 15.56 14.53
CA ARG A 125 -5.45 14.61 15.61
C ARG A 125 -4.65 13.40 15.11
N SER A 126 -4.97 12.90 13.92
CA SER A 126 -4.21 11.82 13.27
C SER A 126 -4.23 11.96 11.74
N GLU A 127 -3.16 11.51 11.09
CA GLU A 127 -3.02 11.50 9.63
C GLU A 127 -2.30 10.22 9.20
N SER A 128 -2.83 9.51 8.19
CA SER A 128 -2.18 8.36 7.56
C SER A 128 -2.35 8.39 6.04
N VAL A 129 -1.35 7.88 5.32
CA VAL A 129 -1.29 7.93 3.86
C VAL A 129 -0.96 6.54 3.33
N SER A 130 -1.76 6.06 2.39
CA SER A 130 -1.48 4.83 1.63
C SER A 130 -1.58 5.11 0.13
N GLY A 131 -0.72 4.46 -0.67
CA GLY A 131 -0.72 4.63 -2.13
C GLY A 131 -1.30 3.41 -2.83
N GLU A 132 -2.15 3.64 -3.83
CA GLU A 132 -2.75 2.58 -4.65
C GLU A 132 -2.71 2.97 -6.15
N LEU A 133 -2.46 1.98 -7.02
CA LEU A 133 -2.54 2.16 -8.47
C LEU A 133 -4.02 2.06 -8.88
N ARG A 134 -4.55 3.01 -9.66
CA ARG A 134 -5.92 2.97 -10.19
C ARG A 134 -5.95 2.99 -11.72
N ASP A 135 -6.75 2.12 -12.32
CA ASP A 135 -7.02 1.99 -13.76
C ASP A 135 -8.30 2.70 -14.24
#